data_AF-A0A7S0I801-F1
#
_entry.id   AF-A0A7S0I801-F1
#
_cell.length_a   1.000
_cell.length_b   1.000
_cell.length_c   1.000
_cell.angle_alpha   90.00
_cell.angle_beta   90.00
_cell.angle_gamma   90.00
#
_symmetry.space_group_name_H-M   'P 1'
#
loop_
_entity.id
_entity.type
_entity.pdbx_description
1 polymer ?
#
loop_
_entity_poly.entity_id
_entity_poly.type
_entity_poly.pdbx_seq_one_letter_code
_entity_poly.pdbx_strand_id
1 'polypeptide(L)'
;KGSTKGSTKGSTKGSRGTTDAARPEPEETPRRYVEGGEAAAAEGERSPTRRRTDPPETLQTPSRNPPETVQTSGPADADAADDDDDEAALDKEAGLVIAAGAMLANHLVDNIAHLYTANVCEVVLGVPFVPAALGVPGEPGPGCAGCNVLTSFSHAMLPEHWASVFMHLPVLPLDFVPPQFARSRLRVKSEPGASAVAAHLVALGSSPNEGGGVVALARWTPAAGDPCVAVAAALAVLGDAGVDALEAREIEALSDAAFVPVAGGAATEAPRRLWLRAPARLAPLAFELPSSLTEHAGFLRRLGLRDELTPADAAAALRVAARKANGRALGPNELRAAVAALRHAVDFEASSSVEVVAQRRRSATPVPDSFGVLTPSTALFHAWGAPRSLLTRLDRRKLRLAHDLVPAGSCAAAGIRAVHDAVFERRVVDGSDGPDGGPDGGPDGGPD
;
A
#
# COMPACT_ATOMS: atom_id res chain seq x y z
N LYS A 1 -37.48 -52.89 -18.23
CA LYS A 1 -38.79 -53.60 -18.35
C LYS A 1 -39.72 -53.08 -17.25
N GLY A 2 -40.90 -52.53 -17.60
CA GLY A 2 -41.95 -51.98 -16.71
C GLY A 2 -41.72 -50.51 -16.31
N SER A 3 -42.37 -49.47 -16.87
CA SER A 3 -43.80 -49.05 -16.92
C SER A 3 -44.34 -48.62 -15.55
N THR A 4 -44.62 -47.32 -15.30
CA THR A 4 -45.93 -46.65 -15.47
C THR A 4 -45.75 -45.14 -15.16
N LYS A 5 -46.11 -44.17 -16.02
CA LYS A 5 -47.41 -43.52 -16.37
C LYS A 5 -47.99 -42.49 -15.37
N GLY A 6 -48.23 -41.27 -15.87
CA GLY A 6 -49.15 -40.22 -15.34
C GLY A 6 -48.56 -38.80 -15.51
N SER A 7 -48.74 -38.04 -16.60
CA SER A 7 -49.92 -37.39 -17.19
C SER A 7 -50.47 -36.19 -16.39
N THR A 8 -50.28 -34.96 -16.89
CA THR A 8 -51.29 -33.91 -17.19
C THR A 8 -50.59 -32.61 -17.66
N LYS A 9 -50.80 -32.17 -18.91
CA LYS A 9 -51.65 -31.01 -19.35
C LYS A 9 -51.31 -29.71 -18.58
N GLY A 10 -50.90 -28.59 -19.16
CA GLY A 10 -51.12 -28.02 -20.50
C GLY A 10 -51.80 -26.65 -20.33
N SER A 11 -51.25 -25.58 -20.91
CA SER A 11 -52.01 -24.57 -21.68
C SER A 11 -51.12 -23.37 -22.02
N THR A 12 -51.02 -23.14 -23.32
CA THR A 12 -50.67 -21.90 -23.99
C THR A 12 -51.74 -20.83 -23.79
N LYS A 13 -51.35 -19.56 -23.74
CA LYS A 13 -52.00 -18.46 -24.48
C LYS A 13 -51.12 -17.21 -24.47
N GLY A 14 -50.80 -16.74 -25.67
CA GLY A 14 -50.18 -15.44 -25.89
C GLY A 14 -51.17 -14.30 -25.90
N SER A 15 -50.66 -13.07 -25.90
CA SER A 15 -51.31 -11.93 -26.53
C SER A 15 -50.25 -10.95 -27.03
N ARG A 16 -50.29 -10.68 -28.33
CA ARG A 16 -49.67 -9.53 -29.00
C ARG A 16 -50.43 -8.26 -28.62
N GLY A 17 -49.75 -7.12 -28.75
CA GLY A 17 -50.34 -5.78 -28.70
C GLY A 17 -49.30 -4.69 -28.93
N THR A 18 -48.92 -4.49 -30.19
CA THR A 18 -48.31 -3.28 -30.79
C THR A 18 -49.25 -2.08 -30.59
N THR A 19 -48.82 -0.84 -30.35
CA THR A 19 -48.25 0.22 -31.22
C THR A 19 -48.07 1.45 -30.28
N ASP A 20 -47.39 2.57 -30.51
CA ASP A 20 -47.03 3.30 -31.73
C ASP A 20 -45.98 4.39 -31.40
N ALA A 21 -45.49 5.01 -32.46
CA ALA A 21 -44.38 5.94 -32.59
C ALA A 21 -44.44 7.27 -31.81
N ALA A 22 -43.26 7.77 -31.43
CA ALA A 22 -42.93 9.21 -31.49
C ALA A 22 -41.41 9.45 -31.63
N ARG A 23 -41.02 9.74 -32.89
CA ARG A 23 -39.96 10.57 -33.46
C ARG A 23 -38.79 11.13 -32.60
N PRO A 24 -37.54 11.11 -33.12
CA PRO A 24 -36.34 11.72 -32.52
C PRO A 24 -36.08 13.17 -33.00
N GLU A 25 -35.04 13.79 -32.41
CA GLU A 25 -34.29 15.04 -32.76
C GLU A 25 -34.53 16.23 -31.81
N PRO A 26 -33.56 17.17 -31.60
CA PRO A 26 -32.19 17.23 -32.14
C PRO A 26 -31.08 17.49 -31.09
N GLU A 27 -29.84 17.46 -31.59
CA GLU A 27 -28.60 17.98 -31.00
C GLU A 27 -28.73 19.36 -30.35
N GLU A 28 -28.16 19.52 -29.15
CA GLU A 28 -27.65 20.81 -28.66
C GLU A 28 -26.31 20.60 -27.92
N THR A 29 -25.21 20.90 -28.60
CA THR A 29 -24.00 21.45 -27.95
C THR A 29 -24.20 22.96 -27.88
N PRO A 30 -23.93 23.64 -26.75
CA PRO A 30 -22.60 24.25 -26.53
C PRO A 30 -22.23 24.30 -25.02
N ARG A 31 -20.96 24.38 -24.59
CA ARG A 31 -20.07 25.54 -24.69
C ARG A 31 -18.63 25.11 -24.40
N ARG A 32 -17.75 25.31 -25.39
CA ARG A 32 -16.31 25.50 -25.17
C ARG A 32 -16.12 26.80 -24.39
N TYR A 33 -15.41 26.74 -23.27
CA TYR A 33 -14.71 27.91 -22.78
C TYR A 33 -13.47 28.11 -23.66
N VAL A 34 -13.40 29.27 -24.30
CA VAL A 34 -12.24 29.78 -25.03
C VAL A 34 -11.83 31.07 -24.33
N GLU A 35 -10.65 31.06 -23.74
CA GLU A 35 -9.71 32.20 -23.63
C GLU A 35 -8.39 31.58 -24.13
N GLY A 36 -7.67 31.99 -25.18
CA GLY A 36 -7.66 33.22 -25.98
C GLY A 36 -7.22 34.41 -25.14
N GLY A 37 -6.05 35.03 -25.26
CA GLY A 37 -4.79 34.88 -26.01
C GLY A 37 -3.70 35.50 -25.11
N GLU A 38 -2.40 35.44 -25.36
CA GLU A 38 -1.60 36.05 -26.43
C GLU A 38 -0.22 35.35 -26.37
N ALA A 39 0.36 34.79 -27.42
CA ALA A 39 0.88 35.43 -28.64
C ALA A 39 2.00 36.47 -28.37
N ALA A 40 3.25 36.01 -28.40
CA ALA A 40 4.36 36.80 -28.97
C ALA A 40 5.37 35.86 -29.62
N ALA A 41 5.37 35.88 -30.96
CA ALA A 41 6.32 35.24 -31.84
C ALA A 41 7.57 36.10 -32.02
N ALA A 42 8.72 35.44 -32.24
CA ALA A 42 9.81 35.83 -33.15
C ALA A 42 10.91 34.76 -33.02
N GLU A 43 11.03 33.86 -33.98
CA GLU A 43 11.99 33.94 -35.10
C GLU A 43 13.46 33.77 -34.68
N GLY A 44 14.16 32.86 -35.36
CA GLY A 44 15.62 32.93 -35.45
C GLY A 44 16.34 31.59 -35.49
N GLU A 45 16.29 30.91 -36.64
CA GLU A 45 17.35 29.98 -37.03
C GLU A 45 18.72 30.67 -36.94
N ARG A 46 19.74 29.96 -36.42
CA ARG A 46 21.13 29.85 -36.93
C ARG A 46 22.10 29.40 -35.84
N SER A 47 22.58 28.16 -35.96
CA SER A 47 24.01 27.86 -35.75
C SER A 47 24.79 28.43 -36.95
N PRO A 48 26.10 28.81 -36.88
CA PRO A 48 27.18 28.01 -36.28
C PRO A 48 28.37 28.80 -35.67
N THR A 49 29.30 28.09 -35.02
CA THR A 49 30.78 28.11 -35.19
C THR A 49 31.61 27.97 -33.91
N ARG A 50 32.61 27.10 -34.03
CA ARG A 50 33.74 26.82 -33.12
C ARG A 50 34.64 28.04 -32.89
N ARG A 51 35.19 28.15 -31.67
CA ARG A 51 36.62 28.40 -31.32
C ARG A 51 36.73 28.43 -29.78
N ARG A 52 37.34 27.42 -29.13
CA ARG A 52 38.74 27.38 -28.66
C ARG A 52 39.17 28.62 -27.86
N THR A 53 39.26 28.47 -26.53
CA THR A 53 40.31 29.02 -25.65
C THR A 53 40.33 28.22 -24.33
N ASP A 54 41.52 27.75 -23.97
CA ASP A 54 41.91 26.96 -22.78
C ASP A 54 41.98 27.81 -21.48
N PRO A 55 42.17 27.20 -20.28
CA PRO A 55 41.85 27.76 -18.96
C PRO A 55 43.08 28.37 -18.24
N PRO A 56 42.92 29.04 -17.08
CA PRO A 56 44.05 29.42 -16.24
C PRO A 56 44.25 28.51 -15.01
N GLU A 57 45.51 28.52 -14.60
CA GLU A 57 46.25 27.66 -13.69
C GLU A 57 45.91 27.73 -12.19
N THR A 58 46.16 26.58 -11.58
CA THR A 58 46.72 26.26 -10.25
C THR A 58 47.45 27.36 -9.47
N LEU A 59 47.16 27.42 -8.16
CA LEU A 59 48.06 27.90 -7.11
C LEU A 59 48.40 26.75 -6.14
N GLN A 60 49.65 26.30 -6.21
CA GLN A 60 50.44 25.58 -5.19
C GLN A 60 50.86 26.60 -4.09
N THR A 61 51.21 26.35 -2.82
CA THR A 61 51.72 25.23 -1.96
C THR A 61 51.71 25.78 -0.48
N PRO A 62 52.18 25.13 0.63
CA PRO A 62 53.14 24.03 0.72
C PRO A 62 52.91 22.91 1.76
N SER A 63 53.72 21.88 1.51
CA SER A 63 54.07 20.68 2.25
C SER A 63 54.54 20.91 3.71
N ARG A 64 54.16 19.97 4.59
CA ARG A 64 54.91 19.64 5.81
C ARG A 64 54.81 18.13 6.09
N ASN A 65 55.95 17.47 6.16
CA ASN A 65 56.10 16.03 6.45
C ASN A 65 55.86 15.69 7.95
N PRO A 66 55.64 14.41 8.29
CA PRO A 66 54.91 13.96 9.49
C PRO A 66 55.83 13.57 10.66
N PRO A 67 55.28 13.32 11.86
CA PRO A 67 55.96 12.53 12.88
C PRO A 67 55.36 11.12 13.02
N GLU A 68 56.30 10.25 13.38
CA GLU A 68 56.29 8.83 13.74
C GLU A 68 55.07 8.24 14.47
N THR A 69 54.75 7.01 14.02
CA THR A 69 54.22 5.83 14.71
C THR A 69 53.91 5.92 16.22
N VAL A 70 52.63 5.67 16.55
CA VAL A 70 52.24 4.86 17.71
C VAL A 70 51.28 3.78 17.22
N GLN A 71 51.70 2.53 17.32
CA GLN A 71 50.90 1.34 17.06
C GLN A 71 49.92 1.14 18.23
N THR A 72 48.62 1.10 17.94
CA THR A 72 47.63 0.46 18.80
C THR A 72 46.93 -0.62 17.97
N SER A 73 47.34 -1.86 18.20
CA SER A 73 46.72 -3.07 17.69
C SER A 73 45.31 -3.24 18.26
N GLY A 74 44.30 -3.19 17.39
CA GLY A 74 42.94 -3.71 17.62
C GLY A 74 42.56 -4.61 16.44
N PRO A 75 41.90 -5.75 16.64
CA PRO A 75 41.72 -6.74 15.58
C PRO A 75 40.64 -6.32 14.58
N ALA A 76 41.06 -6.27 13.32
CA ALA A 76 40.35 -6.63 12.09
C ALA A 76 38.82 -6.46 12.07
N ASP A 77 38.39 -5.33 11.51
CA ASP A 77 37.26 -5.29 10.58
C ASP A 77 37.74 -5.92 9.25
N ALA A 78 37.33 -7.15 8.95
CA ALA A 78 37.69 -7.85 7.72
C ALA A 78 36.59 -8.75 7.13
N ASP A 79 35.34 -8.65 7.61
CA ASP A 79 34.26 -9.57 7.20
C ASP A 79 33.13 -8.89 6.39
N ALA A 80 33.37 -7.73 5.77
CA ALA A 80 32.34 -7.01 5.00
C ALA A 80 32.73 -6.72 3.54
N ALA A 81 33.86 -7.25 3.07
CA ALA A 81 34.35 -7.04 1.71
C ALA A 81 34.31 -8.30 0.82
N ASP A 82 34.09 -9.49 1.39
CA ASP A 82 33.99 -10.76 0.63
C ASP A 82 32.56 -11.04 0.13
N ASP A 83 31.51 -10.61 0.83
CA ASP A 83 30.11 -10.93 0.47
C ASP A 83 29.66 -10.29 -0.87
N ASP A 84 30.14 -9.09 -1.19
CA ASP A 84 29.76 -8.39 -2.44
C ASP A 84 30.39 -9.03 -3.69
N ASP A 85 31.59 -9.63 -3.56
CA ASP A 85 32.27 -10.33 -4.66
C ASP A 85 31.64 -11.70 -4.93
N ASP A 86 31.13 -12.37 -3.89
CA ASP A 86 30.43 -13.65 -4.00
C ASP A 86 29.05 -13.52 -4.67
N GLU A 87 28.24 -12.51 -4.30
CA GLU A 87 26.95 -12.24 -4.95
C GLU A 87 27.10 -11.90 -6.45
N ALA A 88 28.09 -11.07 -6.79
CA ALA A 88 28.38 -10.73 -8.19
C ALA A 88 28.85 -11.95 -9.01
N ALA A 89 29.57 -12.89 -8.39
CA ALA A 89 29.98 -14.14 -9.02
C ALA A 89 28.78 -15.06 -9.27
N LEU A 90 27.85 -15.15 -8.32
CA LEU A 90 26.61 -15.93 -8.44
C LEU A 90 25.70 -15.38 -9.54
N ASP A 91 25.52 -14.05 -9.61
CA ASP A 91 24.73 -13.41 -10.67
C ASP A 91 25.31 -13.69 -12.06
N LYS A 92 26.64 -13.70 -12.18
CA LYS A 92 27.32 -14.04 -13.43
C LYS A 92 27.12 -15.50 -13.81
N GLU A 93 27.20 -16.42 -12.85
CA GLU A 93 26.92 -17.83 -13.08
C GLU A 93 25.46 -18.06 -13.48
N ALA A 94 24.51 -17.42 -12.78
CA ALA A 94 23.09 -17.45 -13.11
C ALA A 94 22.82 -16.93 -14.53
N GLY A 95 23.45 -15.81 -14.91
CA GLY A 95 23.37 -15.25 -16.27
C GLY A 95 23.88 -16.22 -17.34
N LEU A 96 24.98 -16.93 -17.09
CA LEU A 96 25.53 -17.95 -18.01
C LEU A 96 24.57 -19.15 -18.16
N VAL A 97 24.00 -19.62 -17.06
CA VAL A 97 23.04 -20.73 -17.06
C VAL A 97 21.76 -20.35 -17.82
N ILE A 98 21.25 -19.14 -17.61
CA ILE A 98 20.08 -18.62 -18.35
C ILE A 98 20.41 -18.47 -19.84
N ALA A 99 21.58 -17.96 -20.19
CA ALA A 99 22.01 -17.85 -21.59
C ALA A 99 22.15 -19.22 -22.28
N ALA A 100 22.65 -20.24 -21.57
CA ALA A 100 22.69 -21.62 -22.08
C ALA A 100 21.28 -22.18 -22.31
N GLY A 101 20.36 -21.95 -21.37
CA GLY A 101 18.94 -22.29 -21.51
C GLY A 101 18.31 -21.59 -22.72
N ALA A 102 18.62 -20.32 -22.94
CA ALA A 102 18.13 -19.54 -24.07
C ALA A 102 18.58 -20.11 -25.42
N MET A 103 19.85 -20.50 -25.54
CA MET A 103 20.35 -21.15 -26.76
C MET A 103 19.59 -22.45 -27.06
N LEU A 104 19.35 -23.27 -26.04
CA LEU A 104 18.61 -24.52 -26.19
C LEU A 104 17.13 -24.29 -26.53
N ALA A 105 16.48 -23.34 -25.83
CA ALA A 105 15.08 -22.99 -26.06
C ALA A 105 14.87 -22.43 -27.48
N ASN A 106 15.71 -21.49 -27.93
CA ASN A 106 15.65 -20.96 -29.29
C ASN A 106 15.85 -22.04 -30.34
N HIS A 107 16.89 -22.87 -30.17
CA HIS A 107 17.13 -23.98 -31.09
C HIS A 107 15.92 -24.93 -31.18
N LEU A 108 15.30 -25.23 -30.04
CA LEU A 108 14.12 -26.08 -29.99
C LEU A 108 12.92 -25.42 -30.66
N VAL A 109 12.65 -24.14 -30.41
CA VAL A 109 11.53 -23.39 -31.01
C VAL A 109 11.68 -23.30 -32.53
N ASP A 110 12.89 -22.96 -33.01
CA ASP A 110 13.20 -22.82 -34.44
C ASP A 110 13.10 -24.15 -35.20
N ASN A 111 13.52 -25.24 -34.56
CA ASN A 111 13.58 -26.57 -35.18
C ASN A 111 12.45 -27.50 -34.73
N ILE A 112 11.44 -26.97 -34.03
CA ILE A 112 10.43 -27.81 -33.38
C ILE A 112 9.69 -28.69 -34.39
N ALA A 113 9.44 -28.18 -35.60
CA ALA A 113 8.75 -28.93 -36.65
C ALA A 113 9.50 -30.22 -37.05
N HIS A 114 10.83 -30.23 -36.96
CA HIS A 114 11.66 -31.39 -37.26
C HIS A 114 11.86 -32.30 -36.05
N LEU A 115 11.80 -31.74 -34.84
CA LEU A 115 12.00 -32.44 -33.57
C LEU A 115 10.68 -32.93 -32.94
N TYR A 116 9.53 -32.61 -33.56
CA TYR A 116 8.19 -32.87 -33.04
C TYR A 116 7.83 -34.36 -33.05
N THR A 117 8.40 -35.10 -32.11
CA THR A 117 8.01 -36.47 -31.79
C THR A 117 7.46 -36.52 -30.38
N ALA A 118 6.53 -37.46 -30.12
CA ALA A 118 5.93 -37.61 -28.80
C ALA A 118 6.98 -37.87 -27.70
N ASN A 119 8.02 -38.64 -28.02
CA ASN A 119 9.09 -38.96 -27.07
C ASN A 119 9.93 -37.73 -26.71
N VAL A 120 10.31 -36.90 -27.69
CA VAL A 120 11.07 -35.68 -27.43
C VAL A 120 10.24 -34.72 -26.59
N CYS A 121 8.96 -34.53 -26.92
CA CYS A 121 8.08 -33.66 -26.12
C CYS A 121 7.98 -34.14 -24.67
N GLU A 122 7.78 -35.44 -24.44
CA GLU A 122 7.68 -36.00 -23.08
C GLU A 122 8.97 -35.88 -22.26
N VAL A 123 10.14 -36.02 -22.88
CA VAL A 123 11.43 -35.79 -22.21
C VAL A 123 11.60 -34.32 -21.85
N VAL A 124 11.28 -33.42 -22.78
CA VAL A 124 11.46 -31.97 -22.64
C VAL A 124 10.49 -31.38 -21.60
N LEU A 125 9.31 -31.98 -21.40
CA LEU A 125 8.27 -31.50 -20.49
C LEU A 125 8.73 -31.32 -19.03
N GLY A 126 9.67 -32.15 -18.56
CA GLY A 126 10.14 -32.15 -17.17
C GLY A 126 11.46 -31.40 -16.94
N VAL A 127 12.11 -30.91 -18.00
CA VAL A 127 13.43 -30.27 -17.88
C VAL A 127 13.25 -28.76 -17.74
N PRO A 128 13.71 -28.14 -16.64
CA PRO A 128 13.65 -26.69 -16.47
C PRO A 128 14.85 -26.04 -17.16
N PHE A 129 14.74 -25.80 -18.48
CA PHE A 129 15.79 -25.12 -19.26
C PHE A 129 15.28 -23.90 -20.02
N VAL A 130 13.98 -23.64 -20.02
CA VAL A 130 13.38 -22.52 -20.77
C VAL A 130 13.53 -21.26 -19.93
N PRO A 131 14.19 -20.20 -20.44
CA PRO A 131 14.25 -18.92 -19.73
C PRO A 131 12.87 -18.29 -19.61
N ALA A 132 12.56 -17.79 -18.42
CA ALA A 132 11.34 -17.07 -18.13
C ALA A 132 11.57 -15.92 -17.14
N ALA A 133 10.61 -15.00 -17.10
CA ALA A 133 10.57 -13.91 -16.13
C ALA A 133 9.61 -14.26 -14.99
N LEU A 134 10.06 -14.11 -13.75
CA LEU A 134 9.25 -14.24 -12.54
C LEU A 134 9.47 -13.01 -11.66
N GLY A 135 8.39 -12.37 -11.21
CA GLY A 135 8.44 -11.10 -10.51
C GLY A 135 7.97 -9.94 -11.38
N VAL A 136 8.14 -8.72 -10.88
CA VAL A 136 7.60 -7.50 -11.50
C VAL A 136 8.26 -7.27 -12.88
N PRO A 137 7.49 -7.03 -13.96
CA PRO A 137 8.07 -6.88 -15.28
C PRO A 137 9.04 -5.70 -15.38
N GLY A 138 10.16 -5.92 -16.06
CA GLY A 138 11.17 -4.91 -16.34
C GLY A 138 12.25 -4.76 -15.26
N GLU A 139 12.20 -5.55 -14.19
CA GLU A 139 13.36 -5.75 -13.31
C GLU A 139 14.47 -6.42 -14.14
N PRO A 140 15.69 -5.83 -14.25
CA PRO A 140 16.76 -6.40 -15.04
C PRO A 140 17.22 -7.71 -14.40
N GLY A 141 16.68 -8.82 -14.87
CA GLY A 141 17.23 -10.13 -14.54
C GLY A 141 18.65 -10.28 -15.07
N PRO A 142 19.47 -11.17 -14.47
CA PRO A 142 20.84 -11.44 -14.93
C PRO A 142 20.89 -12.07 -16.34
N GLY A 143 19.75 -12.50 -16.88
CA GLY A 143 19.63 -13.19 -18.16
C GLY A 143 19.20 -12.33 -19.36
N CYS A 144 19.22 -12.95 -20.54
CA CYS A 144 18.73 -12.36 -21.78
C CYS A 144 17.22 -12.06 -21.70
N ALA A 145 16.80 -10.94 -22.29
CA ALA A 145 15.39 -10.50 -22.36
C ALA A 145 14.68 -10.30 -21.00
N GLY A 146 15.43 -10.04 -19.92
CA GLY A 146 14.86 -9.82 -18.58
C GLY A 146 14.46 -11.11 -17.86
N CYS A 147 14.91 -12.28 -18.35
CA CYS A 147 14.72 -13.55 -17.66
C CYS A 147 15.61 -13.65 -16.42
N ASN A 148 15.04 -14.21 -15.36
CA ASN A 148 15.71 -14.45 -14.08
C ASN A 148 15.53 -15.88 -13.56
N VAL A 149 14.72 -16.71 -14.23
CA VAL A 149 14.50 -18.10 -13.84
C VAL A 149 14.52 -19.04 -15.05
N LEU A 150 14.91 -20.29 -14.81
CA LEU A 150 14.70 -21.39 -15.76
C LEU A 150 13.46 -22.19 -15.36
N THR A 151 12.62 -22.51 -16.34
CA THR A 151 11.38 -23.25 -16.13
C THR A 151 11.17 -24.30 -17.22
N SER A 152 10.17 -25.15 -17.03
CA SER A 152 9.69 -26.06 -18.07
C SER A 152 8.54 -25.43 -18.84
N PHE A 153 8.35 -25.83 -20.11
CA PHE A 153 7.17 -25.40 -20.88
C PHE A 153 5.85 -25.71 -20.18
N SER A 154 5.80 -26.80 -19.40
CA SER A 154 4.60 -27.25 -18.66
C SER A 154 4.25 -26.38 -17.45
N HIS A 155 5.22 -25.63 -16.91
CA HIS A 155 5.04 -24.78 -15.75
C HIS A 155 4.96 -23.29 -16.12
N ALA A 156 5.38 -22.92 -17.32
CA ALA A 156 5.39 -21.54 -17.79
C ALA A 156 4.03 -21.04 -18.29
N MET A 157 3.84 -19.72 -18.24
CA MET A 157 2.66 -19.02 -18.75
C MET A 157 2.99 -18.22 -20.01
N LEU A 158 2.00 -18.08 -20.90
CA LEU A 158 2.11 -17.23 -22.08
C LEU A 158 2.20 -15.74 -21.69
N PRO A 159 2.93 -14.92 -22.47
CA PRO A 159 3.11 -13.50 -22.18
C PRO A 159 1.80 -12.70 -22.18
N GLU A 160 0.74 -13.18 -22.83
CA GLU A 160 -0.58 -12.54 -22.80
C GLU A 160 -1.26 -12.55 -21.41
N HIS A 161 -0.87 -13.47 -20.52
CA HIS A 161 -1.42 -13.61 -19.18
C HIS A 161 -0.52 -13.07 -18.07
N TRP A 162 0.56 -12.37 -18.43
CA TRP A 162 1.59 -11.93 -17.48
C TRP A 162 1.00 -11.24 -16.24
N ALA A 163 0.05 -10.32 -16.45
CA ALA A 163 -0.53 -9.47 -15.41
C ALA A 163 -1.26 -10.24 -14.31
N SER A 164 -1.66 -11.49 -14.59
CA SER A 164 -2.42 -12.33 -13.68
C SER A 164 -1.58 -13.33 -12.88
N VAL A 165 -0.30 -13.47 -13.20
CA VAL A 165 0.54 -14.54 -12.61
C VAL A 165 1.98 -14.16 -12.30
N PHE A 166 2.47 -12.97 -12.66
CA PHE A 166 3.91 -12.66 -12.61
C PHE A 166 4.57 -12.86 -11.22
N MET A 167 3.84 -12.73 -10.12
CA MET A 167 4.34 -13.03 -8.76
C MET A 167 4.34 -14.52 -8.38
N HIS A 168 3.81 -15.42 -9.21
CA HIS A 168 3.57 -16.82 -8.85
C HIS A 168 4.01 -17.83 -9.92
N LEU A 169 3.81 -17.54 -11.20
CA LEU A 169 4.23 -18.42 -12.30
C LEU A 169 5.21 -17.70 -13.24
N PRO A 170 6.24 -18.41 -13.73
CA PRO A 170 7.15 -17.85 -14.72
C PRO A 170 6.44 -17.54 -16.04
N VAL A 171 6.70 -16.37 -16.60
CA VAL A 171 6.13 -15.88 -17.87
C VAL A 171 7.18 -16.00 -18.96
N LEU A 172 6.81 -16.62 -20.09
CA LEU A 172 7.70 -16.76 -21.24
C LEU A 172 7.83 -15.44 -22.01
N PRO A 173 9.05 -14.99 -22.33
CA PRO A 173 9.29 -14.01 -23.38
C PRO A 173 8.79 -14.50 -24.74
N LEU A 174 8.43 -13.56 -25.61
CA LEU A 174 7.88 -13.85 -26.95
C LEU A 174 8.80 -14.77 -27.77
N ASP A 175 10.11 -14.60 -27.66
CA ASP A 175 11.12 -15.36 -28.40
C ASP A 175 11.11 -16.85 -28.06
N PHE A 176 10.69 -17.21 -26.84
CA PHE A 176 10.67 -18.59 -26.35
C PHE A 176 9.28 -19.24 -26.41
N VAL A 177 8.28 -18.56 -26.98
CA VAL A 177 6.93 -19.13 -27.09
C VAL A 177 6.89 -20.14 -28.25
N PRO A 178 6.58 -21.43 -27.99
CA PRO A 178 6.52 -22.42 -29.05
C PRO A 178 5.33 -22.16 -30.00
N PRO A 179 5.43 -22.61 -31.27
CA PRO A 179 4.34 -22.55 -32.24
C PRO A 179 3.06 -23.21 -31.71
N GLN A 180 1.89 -22.68 -32.10
CA GLN A 180 0.59 -23.11 -31.58
C GLN A 180 0.37 -24.63 -31.63
N PHE A 181 0.78 -25.28 -32.72
CA PHE A 181 0.60 -26.73 -32.89
C PHE A 181 1.35 -27.58 -31.85
N ALA A 182 2.43 -27.05 -31.26
CA ALA A 182 3.28 -27.76 -30.29
C ALA A 182 2.90 -27.48 -28.83
N ARG A 183 2.19 -26.38 -28.56
CA ARG A 183 1.82 -25.94 -27.20
C ARG A 183 1.08 -27.00 -26.39
N SER A 184 0.16 -27.73 -27.04
CA SER A 184 -0.62 -28.79 -26.38
C SER A 184 0.22 -29.98 -25.93
N ARG A 185 1.21 -30.39 -26.74
CA ARG A 185 2.14 -31.49 -26.39
C ARG A 185 3.20 -31.07 -25.39
N LEU A 186 3.64 -29.81 -25.45
CA LEU A 186 4.52 -29.20 -24.46
C LEU A 186 3.77 -28.75 -23.19
N ARG A 187 2.46 -29.00 -23.11
CA ARG A 187 1.58 -28.68 -21.98
C ARG A 187 1.74 -27.23 -21.50
N VAL A 188 2.03 -26.31 -22.43
CA VAL A 188 2.09 -24.89 -22.13
C VAL A 188 0.71 -24.45 -21.69
N LYS A 189 0.61 -23.86 -20.51
CA LYS A 189 -0.67 -23.40 -19.97
C LYS A 189 -1.18 -22.26 -20.84
N SER A 190 -2.35 -22.48 -21.42
CA SER A 190 -3.02 -21.47 -22.23
C SER A 190 -3.71 -20.42 -21.36
N GLU A 191 -4.27 -20.81 -20.21
CA GLU A 191 -4.95 -19.90 -19.29
C GLU A 191 -4.54 -20.18 -17.83
N PRO A 192 -4.44 -19.16 -16.99
CA PRO A 192 -4.17 -19.32 -15.56
C PRO A 192 -5.42 -19.81 -14.82
N GLY A 193 -5.25 -20.82 -13.96
CA GLY A 193 -6.34 -21.30 -13.10
C GLY A 193 -6.62 -20.35 -11.92
N ALA A 194 -7.84 -20.36 -11.40
CA ALA A 194 -8.26 -19.47 -10.31
C ALA A 194 -7.35 -19.52 -9.07
N SER A 195 -6.96 -20.73 -8.63
CA SER A 195 -6.03 -20.90 -7.50
C SER A 195 -4.64 -20.30 -7.77
N ALA A 196 -4.14 -20.37 -9.00
CA ALA A 196 -2.86 -19.76 -9.38
C ALA A 196 -2.93 -18.22 -9.35
N VAL A 197 -4.05 -17.65 -9.80
CA VAL A 197 -4.29 -16.20 -9.73
C VAL A 197 -4.51 -15.74 -8.29
N ALA A 198 -5.19 -16.54 -7.45
CA ALA A 198 -5.30 -16.26 -6.03
C ALA A 198 -3.93 -16.26 -5.34
N ALA A 199 -3.10 -17.27 -5.59
CA ALA A 199 -1.73 -17.33 -5.09
C ALA A 199 -0.87 -16.14 -5.58
N HIS A 200 -1.06 -15.73 -6.83
CA HIS A 200 -0.44 -14.53 -7.39
C HIS A 200 -0.82 -13.26 -6.63
N LEU A 201 -2.11 -13.01 -6.39
CA LEU A 201 -2.56 -11.83 -5.67
C LEU A 201 -2.14 -11.88 -4.19
N VAL A 202 -2.12 -13.05 -3.57
CA VAL A 202 -1.58 -13.23 -2.20
C VAL A 202 -0.10 -12.84 -2.17
N ALA A 203 0.71 -13.36 -3.09
CA ALA A 203 2.13 -13.01 -3.19
C ALA A 203 2.36 -11.53 -3.53
N LEU A 204 1.51 -10.93 -4.37
CA LEU A 204 1.56 -9.50 -4.66
C LEU A 204 1.22 -8.66 -3.41
N GLY A 205 0.32 -9.14 -2.56
CA GLY A 205 -0.10 -8.47 -1.33
C GLY A 205 0.62 -8.91 -0.06
N SER A 206 1.65 -9.73 -0.19
CA SER A 206 2.48 -10.21 0.92
C SER A 206 3.24 -9.07 1.60
N SER A 207 3.87 -9.39 2.74
CA SER A 207 4.62 -8.39 3.49
C SER A 207 5.79 -7.81 2.67
N PRO A 208 6.25 -6.58 2.95
CA PRO A 208 7.43 -5.99 2.30
C PRO A 208 8.68 -6.89 2.35
N ASN A 209 8.84 -7.66 3.42
CA ASN A 209 9.97 -8.57 3.61
C ASN A 209 9.95 -9.77 2.64
N GLU A 210 8.77 -10.12 2.12
CA GLU A 210 8.58 -11.18 1.12
C GLU A 210 8.59 -10.62 -0.31
N GLY A 211 8.90 -9.33 -0.49
CA GLY A 211 8.89 -8.65 -1.78
C GLY A 211 7.51 -8.20 -2.27
N GLY A 212 6.46 -8.36 -1.46
CA GLY A 212 5.10 -7.95 -1.77
C GLY A 212 4.76 -6.50 -1.40
N GLY A 213 3.53 -6.10 -1.68
CA GLY A 213 2.95 -4.82 -1.32
C GLY A 213 3.70 -3.63 -1.92
N VAL A 214 4.10 -2.69 -1.07
CA VAL A 214 4.82 -1.47 -1.51
C VAL A 214 6.18 -1.78 -2.16
N VAL A 215 6.83 -2.90 -1.82
CA VAL A 215 8.12 -3.28 -2.42
C VAL A 215 7.94 -3.73 -3.86
N ALA A 216 6.88 -4.51 -4.14
CA ALA A 216 6.51 -4.85 -5.51
C ALA A 216 6.18 -3.59 -6.34
N LEU A 217 5.46 -2.62 -5.75
CA LEU A 217 5.19 -1.35 -6.41
C LEU A 217 6.45 -0.49 -6.62
N ALA A 218 7.41 -0.53 -5.71
CA ALA A 218 8.67 0.20 -5.85
C ALA A 218 9.53 -0.32 -7.01
N ARG A 219 9.39 -1.60 -7.36
CA ARG A 219 10.03 -2.25 -8.51
C ARG A 219 9.22 -2.10 -9.80
N TRP A 220 8.04 -1.50 -9.73
CA TRP A 220 7.14 -1.36 -10.88
C TRP A 220 7.74 -0.45 -11.94
N THR A 221 7.94 -0.98 -13.15
CA THR A 221 8.50 -0.21 -14.25
C THR A 221 7.41 0.47 -15.07
N PRO A 222 7.68 1.62 -15.71
CA PRO A 222 6.73 2.25 -16.64
C PRO A 222 6.33 1.34 -17.81
N ALA A 223 7.19 0.39 -18.19
CA ALA A 223 6.92 -0.58 -19.25
C ALA A 223 5.81 -1.58 -18.88
N ALA A 224 5.60 -1.84 -17.59
CA ALA A 224 4.53 -2.69 -17.08
C ALA A 224 3.15 -2.00 -17.07
N GLY A 225 3.08 -0.70 -17.35
CA GLY A 225 1.84 0.09 -17.34
C GLY A 225 1.37 0.43 -15.93
N ASP A 226 0.07 0.69 -15.76
CA ASP A 226 -0.54 1.04 -14.46
C ASP A 226 -0.73 -0.23 -13.59
N PRO A 227 -0.20 -0.28 -12.35
CA PRO A 227 -0.44 -1.39 -11.41
C PRO A 227 -1.91 -1.75 -11.23
N CYS A 228 -2.80 -0.76 -11.24
CA CYS A 228 -4.23 -1.00 -11.10
C CYS A 228 -4.80 -1.79 -12.28
N VAL A 229 -4.29 -1.58 -13.50
CA VAL A 229 -4.71 -2.31 -14.69
C VAL A 229 -4.24 -3.76 -14.63
N ALA A 230 -3.04 -4.01 -14.11
CA ALA A 230 -2.54 -5.37 -13.91
C ALA A 230 -3.40 -6.14 -12.88
N VAL A 231 -3.73 -5.51 -11.77
CA VAL A 231 -4.64 -6.10 -10.75
C VAL A 231 -6.05 -6.29 -11.31
N ALA A 232 -6.57 -5.37 -12.12
CA ALA A 232 -7.85 -5.55 -12.82
C ALA A 232 -7.82 -6.79 -13.71
N ALA A 233 -6.75 -6.98 -14.50
CA ALA A 233 -6.59 -8.16 -15.35
C ALA A 233 -6.58 -9.46 -14.53
N ALA A 234 -5.90 -9.49 -13.38
CA ALA A 234 -5.93 -10.63 -12.46
C ALA A 234 -7.34 -10.89 -11.90
N LEU A 235 -8.04 -9.84 -11.45
CA LEU A 235 -9.41 -9.95 -10.93
C LEU A 235 -10.42 -10.35 -12.00
N ALA A 236 -10.20 -9.97 -13.27
CA ALA A 236 -11.04 -10.37 -14.39
C ALA A 236 -11.01 -11.88 -14.62
N VAL A 237 -9.86 -12.54 -14.43
CA VAL A 237 -9.75 -14.01 -14.49
C VAL A 237 -10.54 -14.67 -13.37
N LEU A 238 -10.56 -14.07 -12.18
CA LEU A 238 -11.34 -14.60 -11.06
C LEU A 238 -12.84 -14.37 -11.25
N GLY A 239 -13.26 -13.23 -11.82
CA GLY A 239 -14.64 -12.95 -12.22
C GLY A 239 -15.70 -13.25 -11.15
N ASP A 240 -16.96 -13.36 -11.57
CA ASP A 240 -18.05 -13.73 -10.64
C ASP A 240 -18.14 -15.24 -10.37
N ALA A 241 -17.66 -16.08 -11.29
CA ALA A 241 -17.70 -17.54 -11.16
C ALA A 241 -16.49 -18.13 -10.41
N GLY A 242 -15.37 -17.40 -10.27
CA GLY A 242 -14.15 -17.94 -9.69
C GLY A 242 -14.11 -17.95 -8.18
N VAL A 243 -14.98 -17.23 -7.46
CA VAL A 243 -15.05 -17.37 -5.99
C VAL A 243 -15.55 -18.75 -5.57
N ASP A 244 -16.53 -19.29 -6.29
CA ASP A 244 -17.01 -20.65 -6.04
C ASP A 244 -15.94 -21.72 -6.37
N ALA A 245 -14.94 -21.34 -7.17
CA ALA A 245 -13.79 -22.18 -7.49
C ALA A 245 -12.63 -22.05 -6.48
N LEU A 246 -12.70 -21.08 -5.56
CA LEU A 246 -11.69 -20.86 -4.51
C LEU A 246 -12.10 -21.52 -3.21
N GLU A 247 -11.12 -22.08 -2.52
CA GLU A 247 -11.32 -22.63 -1.18
C GLU A 247 -11.44 -21.52 -0.14
N ALA A 248 -12.13 -21.78 0.98
CA ALA A 248 -12.31 -20.80 2.06
C ALA A 248 -10.98 -20.21 2.57
N ARG A 249 -9.91 -21.03 2.62
CA ARG A 249 -8.56 -20.58 2.99
C ARG A 249 -7.96 -19.58 2.00
N GLU A 250 -8.24 -19.73 0.70
CA GLU A 250 -7.74 -18.85 -0.34
C GLU A 250 -8.48 -17.51 -0.28
N ILE A 251 -9.79 -17.54 -0.04
CA ILE A 251 -10.62 -16.35 0.17
C ILE A 251 -10.14 -15.57 1.41
N GLU A 252 -9.85 -16.26 2.51
CA GLU A 252 -9.35 -15.63 3.74
C GLU A 252 -7.99 -14.95 3.50
N ALA A 253 -7.05 -15.67 2.88
CA ALA A 253 -5.73 -15.16 2.54
C ALA A 253 -5.81 -13.93 1.61
N LEU A 254 -6.62 -14.01 0.54
CA LEU A 254 -6.85 -12.88 -0.38
C LEU A 254 -7.46 -11.67 0.33
N SER A 255 -8.38 -11.92 1.27
CA SER A 255 -9.05 -10.85 2.00
C SER A 255 -8.08 -10.07 2.88
N ASP A 256 -6.99 -10.69 3.36
CA ASP A 256 -5.93 -10.05 4.18
C ASP A 256 -4.73 -9.53 3.37
N ALA A 257 -4.50 -10.05 2.17
CA ALA A 257 -3.37 -9.66 1.32
C ALA A 257 -3.52 -8.22 0.81
N ALA A 258 -2.49 -7.40 0.99
CA ALA A 258 -2.45 -5.99 0.59
C ALA A 258 -2.05 -5.83 -0.88
N PHE A 259 -2.83 -6.39 -1.80
CA PHE A 259 -2.50 -6.40 -3.23
C PHE A 259 -3.13 -5.26 -4.04
N VAL A 260 -4.07 -4.52 -3.47
CA VAL A 260 -4.76 -3.44 -4.20
C VAL A 260 -3.92 -2.17 -4.16
N PRO A 261 -3.44 -1.64 -5.29
CA PRO A 261 -2.71 -0.38 -5.32
C PRO A 261 -3.66 0.77 -4.99
N VAL A 262 -3.24 1.67 -4.11
CA VAL A 262 -4.00 2.86 -3.68
C VAL A 262 -3.11 4.09 -3.73
N ALA A 263 -3.72 5.27 -3.54
CA ALA A 263 -3.01 6.56 -3.59
C ALA A 263 -2.19 6.75 -4.88
N GLY A 264 -2.75 6.36 -6.03
CA GLY A 264 -2.08 6.46 -7.33
C GLY A 264 -0.89 5.50 -7.50
N GLY A 265 -0.91 4.35 -6.81
CA GLY A 265 0.18 3.36 -6.87
C GLY A 265 1.33 3.65 -5.90
N ALA A 266 1.17 4.57 -4.95
CA ALA A 266 2.18 4.85 -3.93
C ALA A 266 2.10 3.92 -2.71
N ALA A 267 0.98 3.21 -2.54
CA ALA A 267 0.77 2.29 -1.44
C ALA A 267 -0.10 1.11 -1.90
N THR A 268 -0.15 0.06 -1.09
CA THR A 268 -1.09 -1.04 -1.27
C THR A 268 -1.94 -1.25 -0.02
N GLU A 269 -3.13 -1.83 -0.21
CA GLU A 269 -4.03 -2.11 0.90
C GLU A 269 -4.85 -3.39 0.64
N ALA A 270 -5.31 -4.01 1.73
CA ALA A 270 -6.09 -5.24 1.66
C ALA A 270 -7.56 -4.94 1.32
N PRO A 271 -8.26 -5.80 0.54
CA PRO A 271 -9.66 -5.60 0.18
C PRO A 271 -10.59 -5.30 1.38
N ARG A 272 -10.42 -6.03 2.49
CA ARG A 272 -11.21 -5.81 3.73
C ARG A 272 -10.98 -4.47 4.42
N ARG A 273 -9.92 -3.76 4.03
CA ARG A 273 -9.52 -2.43 4.54
C ARG A 273 -9.80 -1.31 3.53
N LEU A 274 -10.57 -1.60 2.48
CA LEU A 274 -11.01 -0.63 1.48
C LEU A 274 -12.49 -0.32 1.61
N TRP A 275 -12.87 0.81 1.02
CA TRP A 275 -14.25 1.22 0.85
C TRP A 275 -14.52 1.64 -0.58
N LEU A 276 -15.71 1.37 -1.09
CA LEU A 276 -16.14 1.85 -2.40
C LEU A 276 -16.25 3.39 -2.40
N ARG A 277 -16.64 3.98 -1.27
CA ARG A 277 -16.67 5.43 -1.04
C ARG A 277 -16.02 5.76 0.29
N ALA A 278 -14.88 6.44 0.23
CA ALA A 278 -14.21 6.99 1.41
C ALA A 278 -13.67 8.40 1.12
N PRO A 279 -13.80 9.36 2.05
CA PRO A 279 -13.22 10.68 1.88
C PRO A 279 -11.70 10.61 1.68
N ALA A 280 -11.18 11.16 0.58
CA ALA A 280 -9.74 11.17 0.26
C ALA A 280 -8.85 11.74 1.38
N ARG A 281 -9.37 12.65 2.19
CA ARG A 281 -8.70 13.22 3.38
C ARG A 281 -8.37 12.21 4.49
N LEU A 282 -8.92 11.00 4.43
CA LEU A 282 -8.63 9.91 5.37
C LEU A 282 -7.38 9.11 4.98
N ALA A 283 -6.84 9.27 3.77
CA ALA A 283 -5.57 8.67 3.42
C ALA A 283 -4.44 9.32 4.25
N PRO A 284 -3.52 8.53 4.86
CA PRO A 284 -3.26 7.11 4.62
C PRO A 284 -3.92 6.13 5.62
N LEU A 285 -4.88 6.56 6.43
CA LEU A 285 -5.55 5.73 7.43
C LEU A 285 -6.63 4.83 6.83
N ALA A 286 -7.32 5.33 5.81
CA ALA A 286 -8.36 4.63 5.07
C ALA A 286 -8.29 5.05 3.59
N PHE A 287 -8.61 4.11 2.69
CA PHE A 287 -8.51 4.32 1.24
C PHE A 287 -9.81 3.96 0.54
N GLU A 288 -10.17 4.78 -0.43
CA GLU A 288 -11.22 4.48 -1.40
C GLU A 288 -10.69 3.52 -2.46
N LEU A 289 -11.57 2.65 -2.98
CA LEU A 289 -11.26 1.77 -4.10
C LEU A 289 -10.93 2.61 -5.35
N PRO A 290 -9.82 2.36 -6.05
CA PRO A 290 -9.53 2.99 -7.33
C PRO A 290 -10.65 2.77 -8.35
N SER A 291 -10.95 3.80 -9.14
CA SER A 291 -12.02 3.75 -10.15
C SER A 291 -11.83 2.62 -11.17
N SER A 292 -10.59 2.35 -11.57
CA SER A 292 -10.20 1.25 -12.46
C SER A 292 -10.53 -0.15 -11.93
N LEU A 293 -10.76 -0.30 -10.61
CA LEU A 293 -11.12 -1.58 -9.98
C LEU A 293 -12.61 -1.66 -9.62
N THR A 294 -13.39 -0.62 -9.91
CA THR A 294 -14.81 -0.53 -9.55
C THR A 294 -15.65 -1.59 -10.25
N GLU A 295 -15.27 -2.00 -11.47
CA GLU A 295 -15.95 -3.09 -12.19
C GLU A 295 -15.86 -4.44 -11.46
N HIS A 296 -14.81 -4.63 -10.65
CA HIS A 296 -14.59 -5.83 -9.85
C HIS A 296 -15.11 -5.71 -8.41
N ALA A 297 -15.88 -4.66 -8.09
CA ALA A 297 -16.41 -4.44 -6.74
C ALA A 297 -17.29 -5.60 -6.25
N GLY A 298 -17.96 -6.33 -7.15
CA GLY A 298 -18.73 -7.54 -6.79
C GLY A 298 -17.87 -8.61 -6.13
N PHE A 299 -16.74 -8.95 -6.76
CA PHE A 299 -15.75 -9.88 -6.21
C PHE A 299 -15.09 -9.33 -4.94
N LEU A 300 -14.66 -8.07 -4.95
CA LEU A 300 -13.98 -7.46 -3.81
C LEU A 300 -14.87 -7.36 -2.56
N ARG A 301 -16.20 -7.21 -2.71
CA ARG A 301 -17.15 -7.29 -1.58
C ARG A 301 -17.13 -8.65 -0.90
N ARG A 302 -16.96 -9.74 -1.66
CA ARG A 302 -16.80 -11.09 -1.09
C ARG A 302 -15.49 -11.22 -0.29
N LEU A 303 -14.48 -10.40 -0.62
CA LEU A 303 -13.23 -10.29 0.14
C LEU A 303 -13.28 -9.27 1.30
N GLY A 304 -14.44 -8.64 1.54
CA GLY A 304 -14.64 -7.69 2.65
C GLY A 304 -14.59 -6.20 2.27
N LEU A 305 -14.56 -5.83 0.99
CA LEU A 305 -14.77 -4.44 0.56
C LEU A 305 -16.11 -3.93 1.10
N ARG A 306 -16.12 -2.72 1.67
CA ARG A 306 -17.32 -2.09 2.22
C ARG A 306 -17.81 -0.95 1.34
N ASP A 307 -19.12 -0.68 1.30
CA ASP A 307 -19.65 0.35 0.41
C ASP A 307 -19.40 1.79 0.93
N GLU A 308 -19.55 2.01 2.23
CA GLU A 308 -19.40 3.33 2.87
C GLU A 308 -18.62 3.23 4.18
N LEU A 309 -17.81 4.26 4.47
CA LEU A 309 -17.02 4.36 5.69
C LEU A 309 -17.87 4.90 6.85
N THR A 310 -18.11 4.07 7.86
CA THR A 310 -18.91 4.47 9.04
C THR A 310 -18.05 5.17 10.10
N PRO A 311 -18.66 5.89 11.05
CA PRO A 311 -17.91 6.48 12.17
C PRO A 311 -17.21 5.45 13.07
N ALA A 312 -17.78 4.26 13.23
CA ALA A 312 -17.14 3.15 13.92
C ALA A 312 -15.86 2.70 13.19
N ASP A 313 -15.88 2.71 11.86
CA ASP A 313 -14.73 2.37 11.02
C ASP A 313 -13.62 3.41 11.12
N ALA A 314 -13.97 4.70 11.13
CA ALA A 314 -13.00 5.76 11.36
C ALA A 314 -12.31 5.63 12.73
N ALA A 315 -13.08 5.30 13.78
CA ALA A 315 -12.53 5.01 15.11
C ALA A 315 -11.64 3.76 15.10
N ALA A 316 -12.01 2.71 14.36
CA ALA A 316 -11.19 1.51 14.20
C ALA A 316 -9.88 1.82 13.45
N ALA A 317 -9.93 2.61 12.39
CA ALA A 317 -8.76 3.06 11.64
C ALA A 317 -7.78 3.85 12.53
N LEU A 318 -8.29 4.72 13.41
CA LEU A 318 -7.47 5.41 14.42
C LEU A 318 -6.78 4.44 15.39
N ARG A 319 -7.48 3.39 15.85
CA ARG A 319 -6.88 2.36 16.73
C ARG A 319 -5.82 1.54 16.01
N VAL A 320 -6.03 1.23 14.73
CA VAL A 320 -5.01 0.56 13.89
C VAL A 320 -3.81 1.48 13.71
N ALA A 321 -4.02 2.76 13.41
CA ALA A 321 -2.94 3.74 13.27
C ALA A 321 -2.15 3.91 14.57
N ALA A 322 -2.82 3.99 15.73
CA ALA A 322 -2.15 4.09 17.03
C ALA A 322 -1.27 2.86 17.32
N ARG A 323 -1.76 1.65 17.02
CA ARG A 323 -0.97 0.42 17.14
C ARG A 323 0.23 0.39 16.20
N LYS A 324 0.03 0.75 14.92
CA LYS A 324 1.12 0.83 13.93
C LYS A 324 2.16 1.91 14.28
N ALA A 325 1.70 3.02 14.86
CA ALA A 325 2.58 4.08 15.33
C ALA A 325 3.38 3.65 16.56
N ASN A 326 2.83 2.78 17.41
CA ASN A 326 3.48 2.28 18.63
C ASN A 326 4.08 3.41 19.50
N GLY A 327 3.33 4.49 19.68
CA GLY A 327 3.76 5.66 20.45
C GLY A 327 4.65 6.66 19.70
N ARG A 328 4.99 6.42 18.42
CA ARG A 328 5.68 7.40 17.57
C ARG A 328 4.77 8.56 17.19
N ALA A 329 5.36 9.72 16.95
CA ALA A 329 4.65 10.87 16.37
C ALA A 329 4.23 10.55 14.92
N LEU A 330 3.02 10.94 14.57
CA LEU A 330 2.49 10.81 13.21
C LEU A 330 3.19 11.79 12.26
N GLY A 331 3.46 11.36 11.03
CA GLY A 331 3.90 12.27 9.97
C GLY A 331 2.81 13.28 9.60
N PRO A 332 3.12 14.38 8.86
CA PRO A 332 2.15 15.43 8.56
C PRO A 332 0.88 14.94 7.85
N ASN A 333 1.00 13.97 6.93
CA ASN A 333 -0.13 13.37 6.24
C ASN A 333 -0.95 12.45 7.16
N GLU A 334 -0.29 11.58 7.92
CA GLU A 334 -0.94 10.71 8.91
C GLU A 334 -1.68 11.52 9.97
N LEU A 335 -1.11 12.63 10.43
CA LEU A 335 -1.71 13.53 11.42
C LEU A 335 -2.97 14.21 10.87
N ARG A 336 -2.92 14.76 9.65
CA ARG A 336 -4.11 15.34 9.00
C ARG A 336 -5.22 14.31 8.83
N ALA A 337 -4.84 13.10 8.42
CA ALA A 337 -5.78 11.99 8.26
C ALA A 337 -6.37 11.51 9.59
N ALA A 338 -5.57 11.46 10.66
CA ALA A 338 -6.05 11.15 12.00
C ALA A 338 -7.05 12.20 12.53
N VAL A 339 -6.78 13.48 12.29
CA VAL A 339 -7.74 14.55 12.63
C VAL A 339 -9.03 14.41 11.82
N ALA A 340 -8.94 14.11 10.52
CA ALA A 340 -10.11 13.89 9.67
C ALA A 340 -10.90 12.64 10.09
N ALA A 341 -10.22 11.55 10.44
CA ALA A 341 -10.82 10.31 10.95
C ALA A 341 -11.50 10.55 12.29
N LEU A 342 -10.88 11.33 13.18
CA LEU A 342 -11.48 11.69 14.46
C LEU A 342 -12.76 12.49 14.25
N ARG A 343 -12.73 13.49 13.35
CA ARG A 343 -13.93 14.26 12.98
C ARG A 343 -15.04 13.33 12.50
N HIS A 344 -14.75 12.44 11.55
CA HIS A 344 -15.73 11.48 11.03
C HIS A 344 -16.25 10.51 12.11
N ALA A 345 -15.38 10.06 13.01
CA ALA A 345 -15.74 9.17 14.11
C ALA A 345 -16.68 9.82 15.12
N VAL A 346 -16.55 11.14 15.33
CA VAL A 346 -17.40 11.89 16.26
C VAL A 346 -18.61 12.56 15.60
N ASP A 347 -18.60 12.72 14.26
CA ASP A 347 -19.66 13.31 13.42
C ASP A 347 -20.92 12.45 13.32
N PHE A 348 -20.92 11.24 13.89
CA PHE A 348 -22.16 10.47 14.03
C PHE A 348 -23.12 11.29 14.88
N GLU A 349 -24.14 11.83 14.19
CA GLU A 349 -25.36 12.52 14.62
C GLU A 349 -25.38 12.80 16.11
N ALA A 350 -25.60 14.08 16.43
CA ALA A 350 -25.85 14.64 17.74
C ALA A 350 -27.03 13.94 18.46
N SER A 351 -26.89 12.66 18.78
CA SER A 351 -27.60 12.04 19.87
C SER A 351 -26.94 12.63 21.10
N SER A 352 -27.49 13.77 21.53
CA SER A 352 -27.26 14.45 22.80
C SER A 352 -27.62 13.58 24.01
N SER A 353 -27.76 12.28 23.81
CA SER A 353 -27.90 11.27 24.84
C SER A 353 -26.62 11.25 25.66
N VAL A 354 -26.75 11.64 26.93
CA VAL A 354 -25.67 11.62 27.94
C VAL A 354 -24.97 10.26 27.97
N GLU A 355 -25.70 9.18 27.68
CA GLU A 355 -25.18 7.81 27.58
C GLU A 355 -24.17 7.61 26.45
N VAL A 356 -24.36 8.25 25.28
CA VAL A 356 -23.44 8.15 24.13
C VAL A 356 -22.14 8.87 24.43
N VAL A 357 -22.20 10.04 25.07
CA VAL A 357 -21.01 10.78 25.52
C VAL A 357 -20.28 10.02 26.62
N ALA A 358 -21.00 9.44 27.57
CA ALA A 358 -20.42 8.59 28.62
C ALA A 358 -19.76 7.33 28.03
N GLN A 359 -20.39 6.69 27.05
CA GLN A 359 -19.84 5.54 26.36
C GLN A 359 -18.60 5.90 25.52
N ARG A 360 -18.59 7.07 24.87
CA ARG A 360 -17.41 7.58 24.17
C ARG A 360 -16.24 7.86 25.12
N ARG A 361 -16.52 8.45 26.29
CA ARG A 361 -15.52 8.63 27.37
C ARG A 361 -14.94 7.30 27.86
N ARG A 362 -15.73 6.21 27.84
CA ARG A 362 -15.24 4.85 28.16
C ARG A 362 -14.44 4.21 27.02
N SER A 363 -14.72 4.59 25.77
CA SER A 363 -14.15 3.94 24.58
C SER A 363 -12.71 4.34 24.22
N ALA A 364 -12.14 5.31 24.96
CA ALA A 364 -10.74 5.71 24.89
C ALA A 364 -10.20 5.91 23.46
N THR A 365 -10.97 6.64 22.62
CA THR A 365 -10.61 6.86 21.22
C THR A 365 -9.22 7.51 21.12
N PRO A 366 -8.31 6.98 20.27
CA PRO A 366 -7.00 7.60 20.06
C PRO A 366 -7.15 8.96 19.40
N VAL A 367 -6.50 9.96 19.99
CA VAL A 367 -6.48 11.36 19.54
C VAL A 367 -5.04 11.83 19.53
N PRO A 368 -4.59 12.56 18.50
CA PRO A 368 -3.24 13.10 18.48
C PRO A 368 -3.05 14.12 19.61
N ASP A 369 -1.99 13.94 20.39
CA ASP A 369 -1.55 14.90 21.41
C ASP A 369 -0.75 16.06 20.79
N SER A 370 -0.30 17.02 21.59
CA SER A 370 0.47 18.19 21.12
C SER A 370 1.80 17.85 20.44
N PHE A 371 2.27 16.60 20.56
CA PHE A 371 3.47 16.10 19.89
C PHE A 371 3.13 15.24 18.66
N GLY A 372 1.85 15.12 18.31
CA GLY A 372 1.37 14.32 17.19
C GLY A 372 1.31 12.82 17.50
N VAL A 373 1.38 12.41 18.77
CA VAL A 373 1.29 11.00 19.18
C VAL A 373 -0.17 10.64 19.47
N LEU A 374 -0.65 9.55 18.87
CA LEU A 374 -2.00 9.05 19.14
C LEU A 374 -2.11 8.52 20.57
N THR A 375 -2.85 9.25 21.40
CA THR A 375 -3.02 9.01 22.83
C THR A 375 -4.51 8.82 23.14
N PRO A 376 -4.90 7.96 24.10
CA PRO A 376 -6.29 7.84 24.52
C PRO A 376 -6.90 9.19 24.92
N SER A 377 -8.13 9.48 24.46
CA SER A 377 -8.82 10.75 24.76
C SER A 377 -8.96 11.05 26.26
N THR A 378 -9.01 10.02 27.10
CA THR A 378 -9.10 10.12 28.56
C THR A 378 -7.83 10.67 29.23
N ALA A 379 -6.69 10.57 28.57
CA ALA A 379 -5.39 11.05 29.05
C ALA A 379 -5.04 12.47 28.54
N LEU A 380 -5.94 13.09 27.77
CA LEU A 380 -5.72 14.40 27.16
C LEU A 380 -6.63 15.48 27.75
N PHE A 381 -6.17 16.72 27.60
CA PHE A 381 -6.95 17.92 27.83
C PHE A 381 -6.91 18.82 26.59
N HIS A 382 -7.94 19.63 26.36
CA HIS A 382 -7.93 20.59 25.26
C HIS A 382 -7.66 22.02 25.76
N ALA A 383 -6.85 22.75 25.00
CA ALA A 383 -6.47 24.13 25.31
C ALA A 383 -7.54 25.17 24.94
N TRP A 384 -8.57 24.77 24.17
CA TRP A 384 -9.65 25.68 23.74
C TRP A 384 -10.35 26.35 24.93
N GLY A 385 -10.39 27.68 24.92
CA GLY A 385 -10.98 28.50 25.97
C GLY A 385 -10.08 28.77 27.19
N ALA A 386 -8.87 28.19 27.26
CA ALA A 386 -7.95 28.46 28.36
C ALA A 386 -7.17 29.79 28.13
N PRO A 387 -6.92 30.58 29.18
CA PRO A 387 -6.14 31.80 29.06
C PRO A 387 -4.69 31.49 28.67
N ARG A 388 -4.11 32.30 27.79
CA ARG A 388 -2.73 32.10 27.30
C ARG A 388 -1.69 32.05 28.43
N SER A 389 -1.89 32.83 29.49
CA SER A 389 -1.02 32.83 30.68
C SER A 389 -0.96 31.48 31.39
N LEU A 390 -2.06 30.72 31.38
CA LEU A 390 -2.13 29.39 31.95
C LEU A 390 -1.43 28.39 31.02
N LEU A 391 -1.67 28.51 29.71
CA LEU A 391 -1.04 27.64 28.71
C LEU A 391 0.48 27.76 28.64
N THR A 392 1.05 28.93 28.91
CA THR A 392 2.51 29.15 28.93
C THR A 392 3.17 28.59 30.18
N ARG A 393 2.43 28.46 31.29
CA ARG A 393 2.92 27.96 32.57
C ARG A 393 2.72 26.46 32.75
N LEU A 394 2.04 25.80 31.82
CA LEU A 394 1.77 24.38 31.88
C LEU A 394 3.00 23.55 31.51
N ASP A 395 3.35 22.62 32.42
CA ASP A 395 4.29 21.55 32.11
C ASP A 395 3.60 20.49 31.25
N ARG A 396 3.87 20.55 29.93
CA ARG A 396 3.31 19.64 28.93
C ARG A 396 3.76 18.19 29.08
N ARG A 397 4.77 17.91 29.92
CA ARG A 397 5.18 16.53 30.26
C ARG A 397 4.25 15.90 31.29
N LYS A 398 3.67 16.73 32.17
CA LYS A 398 2.74 16.28 33.23
C LYS A 398 1.29 16.32 32.76
N LEU A 399 0.95 17.26 31.89
CA LEU A 399 -0.39 17.42 31.34
C LEU A 399 -0.35 17.42 29.82
N ARG A 400 -0.86 16.35 29.21
CA ARG A 400 -0.88 16.21 27.75
C ARG A 400 -2.04 16.95 27.14
N LEU A 401 -1.75 17.78 26.15
CA LEU A 401 -2.75 18.53 25.41
C LEU A 401 -3.12 17.79 24.12
N ALA A 402 -4.37 17.90 23.68
CA ALA A 402 -4.76 17.52 22.32
C ALA A 402 -4.03 18.41 21.30
N HIS A 403 -3.72 17.85 20.13
CA HIS A 403 -3.04 18.58 19.05
C HIS A 403 -3.84 19.81 18.60
N ASP A 404 -3.15 20.90 18.28
CA ASP A 404 -3.77 22.19 17.89
C ASP A 404 -4.65 22.10 16.63
N LEU A 405 -4.40 21.09 15.78
CA LEU A 405 -5.20 20.81 14.58
C LEU A 405 -6.57 20.18 14.89
N VAL A 406 -6.77 19.67 16.10
CA VAL A 406 -8.05 19.08 16.52
C VAL A 406 -9.02 20.22 16.93
N PRO A 407 -10.15 20.38 16.23
CA PRO A 407 -11.11 21.44 16.56
C PRO A 407 -11.75 21.23 17.94
N ALA A 408 -12.15 22.34 18.57
CA ALA A 408 -12.82 22.32 19.88
C ALA A 408 -14.05 21.39 19.91
N GLY A 409 -14.89 21.44 18.88
CA GLY A 409 -16.07 20.58 18.78
C GLY A 409 -15.72 19.09 18.76
N SER A 410 -14.64 18.71 18.06
CA SER A 410 -14.17 17.32 18.03
C SER A 410 -13.56 16.88 19.37
N CYS A 411 -12.84 17.77 20.06
CA CYS A 411 -12.33 17.50 21.41
C CYS A 411 -13.48 17.21 22.39
N ALA A 412 -14.50 18.08 22.40
CA ALA A 412 -15.68 17.92 23.26
C ALA A 412 -16.45 16.64 22.93
N ALA A 413 -16.68 16.37 21.64
CA ALA A 413 -17.40 15.18 21.18
C ALA A 413 -16.62 13.86 21.43
N ALA A 414 -15.29 13.93 21.50
CA ALA A 414 -14.42 12.81 21.92
C ALA A 414 -14.32 12.64 23.45
N GLY A 415 -14.96 13.53 24.23
CA GLY A 415 -14.98 13.48 25.68
C GLY A 415 -13.70 14.01 26.36
N ILE A 416 -12.88 14.76 25.62
CA ILE A 416 -11.66 15.39 26.14
C ILE A 416 -12.06 16.56 27.04
N ARG A 417 -11.47 16.64 28.23
CA ARG A 417 -11.78 17.71 29.20
C ARG A 417 -11.06 19.01 28.85
N ALA A 418 -11.63 20.15 29.23
CA ALA A 418 -10.94 21.41 29.12
C ALA A 418 -9.80 21.50 30.14
N VAL A 419 -8.72 22.16 29.76
CA VAL A 419 -7.59 22.42 30.68
C VAL A 419 -8.02 23.25 31.89
N HIS A 420 -8.87 24.25 31.70
CA HIS A 420 -9.32 25.14 32.78
C HIS A 420 -10.21 24.43 33.81
N ASP A 421 -10.84 23.31 33.45
CA ASP A 421 -11.60 22.48 34.39
C ASP A 421 -10.68 21.63 35.29
N ALA A 422 -9.42 21.43 34.88
CA ALA A 422 -8.49 20.50 35.51
C ALA A 422 -7.36 21.19 36.28
N VAL A 423 -7.13 22.48 36.01
CA VAL A 423 -5.98 23.23 36.52
C VAL A 423 -6.48 24.49 37.21
N PHE A 424 -6.07 24.70 38.46
CA PHE A 424 -6.31 25.93 39.19
C PHE A 424 -4.96 26.59 39.53
N GLU A 425 -4.88 27.90 39.38
CA GLU A 425 -3.70 28.67 39.82
C GLU A 425 -3.86 29.03 41.30
N ARG A 426 -2.86 28.68 42.13
CA ARG A 426 -2.79 29.11 43.53
C ARG A 426 -1.60 30.04 43.70
N ARG A 427 -1.82 31.24 44.21
CA ARG A 427 -0.72 32.11 44.67
C ARG A 427 -0.17 31.53 45.97
N VAL A 428 1.07 31.08 45.96
CA VAL A 428 1.82 30.77 47.18
C VAL A 428 2.41 32.10 47.65
N VAL A 429 1.97 32.57 48.82
CA VAL A 429 2.62 33.69 49.49
C VAL A 429 3.69 33.05 50.37
N ASP A 430 4.96 33.19 49.97
CA ASP A 430 6.07 32.80 50.83
C ASP A 430 6.10 33.77 52.01
N GLY A 431 5.60 33.31 53.15
CA GLY A 431 5.35 34.13 54.33
C GLY A 431 5.23 33.28 55.58
N SER A 432 6.27 32.50 55.88
CA SER A 432 6.56 32.07 57.25
C SER A 432 8.07 31.83 57.42
N ASP A 433 8.86 32.90 57.31
CA ASP A 433 9.97 33.05 58.24
C ASP A 433 9.34 33.24 59.62
N GLY A 434 9.13 32.13 60.33
CA GLY A 434 8.79 32.17 61.75
C GLY A 434 9.99 32.73 62.51
N PRO A 435 9.81 33.71 63.41
CA PRO A 435 10.91 34.24 64.17
C PRO A 435 11.42 33.17 65.13
N ASP A 436 12.75 33.06 65.14
CA ASP A 436 13.59 32.47 66.17
C ASP A 436 12.99 32.70 67.57
N GLY A 437 12.50 31.62 68.18
CA GLY A 437 11.96 31.58 69.54
C GLY A 437 12.41 30.27 70.17
N GLY A 438 13.52 30.32 70.89
CA GLY A 438 14.28 29.17 71.37
C GLY A 438 13.55 28.24 72.35
N PRO A 439 14.22 27.13 72.73
CA PRO A 439 13.65 26.10 73.58
C PRO A 439 13.87 26.44 75.05
N ASP A 440 12.82 26.73 75.81
CA ASP A 440 12.91 26.58 77.28
C ASP A 440 11.55 26.49 77.96
N GLY A 441 11.47 25.64 78.99
CA GLY A 441 10.32 25.54 79.91
C GLY A 441 9.62 24.19 79.94
N GLY A 442 10.22 23.21 80.62
CA GLY A 442 9.61 21.91 80.91
C GLY A 442 8.42 22.00 81.90
N PRO A 443 7.57 20.95 81.97
CA PRO A 443 6.53 20.86 82.98
C PRO A 443 7.12 20.32 84.30
N ASP A 444 7.22 21.20 85.29
CA ASP A 444 7.38 20.82 86.70
C ASP A 444 6.02 20.40 87.28
N GLY A 445 6.04 19.45 88.21
CA GLY A 445 4.94 18.55 88.59
C GLY A 445 3.69 19.13 89.27
N GLY A 446 2.70 18.25 89.46
CA GLY A 446 1.45 18.45 90.23
C GLY A 446 1.68 18.58 91.75
N PRO A 447 0.70 18.27 92.65
CA PRO A 447 -0.62 17.66 92.47
C PRO A 447 -1.78 18.40 93.20
N ASP A 448 -3.03 18.05 92.86
CA ASP A 448 -4.14 17.64 93.79
C ASP A 448 -5.41 17.32 92.99
#